data_AF-A0A971SSW4-F1
#
_entry.id   AF-A0A971SSW4-F1
#
_cell.length_a   1.000
_cell.length_b   1.000
_cell.length_c   1.000
_cell.angle_alpha   90.00
_cell.angle_beta   90.00
_cell.angle_gamma   90.00
#
_symmetry.space_group_name_H-M   'P 1'
#
loop_
_entity.id
_entity.type
_entity.pdbx_description
1 polymer ?
#
loop_
_entity_poly.entity_id
_entity_poly.type
_entity_poly.pdbx_seq_one_letter_code
_entity_poly.pdbx_strand_id
1 'polypeptide(L)'
;IAVMFDGLLENYLESYLCAARYLLKTKDLGKKDPLKAINRFASRLYKKGEIRRYEALCLPVYKGALDTFRKKGLINDKNRLADEQALQKLIRDVETFLEN
;
A
#
# COMPACT_ATOMS: atom_id res chain seq x y z
N ILE A 1 10.29 20.94 13.09
CA ILE A 1 10.94 19.66 12.69
C ILE A 1 9.88 18.66 12.23
N ALA A 2 8.87 18.29 13.03
CA ALA A 2 7.79 17.38 12.60
C ALA A 2 7.11 17.81 11.28
N VAL A 3 6.65 19.08 11.20
CA VAL A 3 6.01 19.68 10.01
C VAL A 3 6.85 19.60 8.73
N MET A 4 8.18 19.49 8.83
CA MET A 4 9.04 19.41 7.64
C MET A 4 9.06 18.01 7.01
N PHE A 5 8.59 16.98 7.73
CA PHE A 5 8.59 15.59 7.29
C PHE A 5 7.21 14.99 7.07
N ASP A 6 6.13 15.74 7.35
CA ASP A 6 4.76 15.26 7.20
C ASP A 6 4.52 14.76 5.77
N GLY A 7 4.88 15.55 4.76
CA GLY A 7 4.78 15.11 3.36
C GLY A 7 5.58 13.84 3.03
N LEU A 8 6.74 13.63 3.67
CA LEU A 8 7.52 12.40 3.48
C LEU A 8 6.81 11.18 4.09
N LEU A 9 6.25 11.35 5.28
CA LEU A 9 5.50 10.29 5.95
C LEU A 9 4.22 9.97 5.18
N GLU A 10 3.49 10.98 4.75
CA GLU A 10 2.27 10.82 3.97
C GLU A 10 2.53 10.11 2.63
N ASN A 11 3.61 10.47 1.91
CA ASN A 11 4.03 9.75 0.71
C ASN A 11 4.22 8.25 0.99
N TYR A 12 4.87 7.93 2.11
CA TYR A 12 5.16 6.56 2.51
C TYR A 12 3.89 5.79 2.88
N LEU A 13 2.99 6.42 3.64
CA LEU A 13 1.69 5.86 4.02
C LEU A 13 0.79 5.63 2.80
N GLU A 14 0.77 6.57 1.86
CA GLU A 14 -0.02 6.45 0.64
C GLU A 14 0.54 5.37 -0.31
N SER A 15 1.86 5.15 -0.34
CA SER A 15 2.45 3.97 -0.97
C SER A 15 1.99 2.66 -0.31
N TYR A 16 1.94 2.59 1.02
CA TYR A 16 1.43 1.43 1.75
C TYR A 16 -0.05 1.18 1.46
N LEU A 17 -0.85 2.24 1.40
CA LEU A 17 -2.26 2.20 1.04
C LEU A 17 -2.45 1.61 -0.37
N CYS A 18 -1.62 2.03 -1.34
CA CYS A 18 -1.65 1.47 -2.69
C CYS A 18 -1.39 -0.04 -2.73
N ALA A 19 -0.37 -0.51 -2.00
CA ALA A 19 -0.06 -1.93 -1.90
C ALA A 19 -1.19 -2.71 -1.19
N ALA A 20 -1.74 -2.16 -0.11
CA ALA A 20 -2.83 -2.78 0.65
C ALA A 20 -4.11 -2.89 -0.18
N ARG A 21 -4.54 -1.80 -0.84
CA ARG A 21 -5.72 -1.81 -1.73
C ARG A 21 -5.52 -2.75 -2.92
N TYR A 22 -4.32 -2.84 -3.49
CA TYR A 22 -4.03 -3.81 -4.55
C TYR A 22 -4.13 -5.25 -4.06
N LEU A 23 -3.55 -5.57 -2.90
CA LEU A 23 -3.65 -6.89 -2.27
C LEU A 23 -5.11 -7.24 -1.95
N LEU A 24 -5.88 -6.30 -1.40
CA LEU A 24 -7.30 -6.51 -1.10
C LEU A 24 -8.09 -6.80 -2.38
N LYS A 25 -7.78 -6.12 -3.49
CA LYS A 25 -8.43 -6.33 -4.78
C LYS A 25 -8.07 -7.68 -5.42
N THR A 26 -6.80 -8.07 -5.37
CA THR A 26 -6.28 -9.21 -6.14
C THR A 26 -6.28 -10.52 -5.37
N LYS A 27 -6.16 -10.47 -4.04
CA LYS A 27 -6.11 -11.59 -3.08
C LYS A 27 -4.93 -12.55 -3.26
N ASP A 28 -4.37 -12.69 -4.46
CA ASP A 28 -3.24 -13.55 -4.80
C ASP A 28 -2.24 -12.73 -5.65
N LEU A 29 -1.04 -12.51 -5.10
CA LEU A 29 0.04 -11.79 -5.80
C LEU A 29 0.82 -12.72 -6.74
N GLY A 30 0.60 -14.03 -6.67
CA GLY A 30 1.27 -15.04 -7.48
C GLY A 30 2.75 -15.22 -7.14
N LYS A 31 3.47 -15.86 -8.07
CA LYS A 31 4.91 -16.16 -7.96
C LYS A 31 5.82 -15.08 -8.53
N LYS A 32 5.27 -14.17 -9.35
CA LYS A 32 6.03 -13.08 -9.97
C LYS A 32 6.04 -11.85 -9.07
N ASP A 33 7.04 -11.01 -9.25
CA ASP A 33 7.13 -9.72 -8.57
C ASP A 33 5.91 -8.83 -8.91
N PRO A 34 5.04 -8.50 -7.94
CA PRO A 34 3.82 -7.73 -8.18
C PRO A 34 4.06 -6.22 -8.29
N LEU A 35 5.28 -5.71 -8.06
CA LEU A 35 5.55 -4.26 -7.93
C LEU A 35 5.12 -3.45 -9.15
N LYS A 36 5.36 -3.94 -10.37
CA LYS A 36 4.90 -3.26 -11.61
C LYS A 36 3.37 -3.28 -11.74
N ALA A 37 2.71 -4.30 -11.22
CA ALA A 37 1.25 -4.39 -11.24
C ALA A 37 0.62 -3.43 -10.20
N ILE A 38 1.21 -3.36 -9.01
CA ILE A 38 0.87 -2.36 -7.98
C ILE A 38 1.06 -0.96 -8.55
N ASN A 39 2.20 -0.66 -9.19
CA ASN A 39 2.43 0.67 -9.74
C ASN A 39 1.39 1.06 -10.81
N ARG A 40 1.06 0.15 -11.73
CA ARG A 40 -0.02 0.40 -12.72
C ARG A 40 -1.40 0.60 -12.08
N PHE A 41 -1.66 -0.06 -10.95
CA PHE A 41 -2.86 0.15 -10.16
C PHE A 41 -2.84 1.54 -9.49
N ALA A 42 -1.78 1.86 -8.76
CA ALA A 42 -1.59 3.13 -8.06
C ALA A 42 -1.61 4.34 -9.00
N SER A 43 -0.97 4.26 -10.18
CA SER A 43 -1.02 5.34 -11.16
C SER A 43 -2.44 5.64 -11.65
N ARG A 44 -3.35 4.65 -11.66
CA ARG A 44 -4.76 4.88 -11.97
C ARG A 44 -5.51 5.55 -10.82
N LEU A 45 -5.18 5.20 -9.58
CA LEU A 45 -5.72 5.88 -8.41
C LEU A 45 -5.30 7.35 -8.40
N TYR A 46 -4.02 7.64 -8.67
CA TYR A 46 -3.48 9.00 -8.74
C TYR A 46 -4.18 9.84 -9.80
N LYS A 47 -4.31 9.30 -11.02
CA LYS A 47 -5.03 9.98 -12.12
C LYS A 47 -6.49 10.29 -11.81
N LYS A 48 -7.11 9.55 -10.90
CA LYS A 48 -8.49 9.77 -10.44
C LYS A 48 -8.59 10.67 -9.21
N GLY A 49 -7.47 11.06 -8.61
CA GLY A 49 -7.42 11.80 -7.35
C GLY A 49 -7.75 10.94 -6.11
N GLU A 50 -7.81 9.61 -6.24
CA GLU A 50 -8.03 8.71 -5.10
C GLU A 50 -6.79 8.59 -4.20
N ILE A 51 -5.63 8.94 -4.73
CA ILE A 51 -4.40 9.26 -3.99
C ILE A 51 -3.88 10.61 -4.48
N ARG A 52 -3.28 11.41 -3.59
CA ARG A 52 -2.92 12.81 -3.83
C ARG A 52 -1.46 12.98 -4.25
N ARG A 53 -0.55 12.16 -3.74
CA ARG A 53 0.90 12.39 -3.85
C ARG A 53 1.51 11.53 -4.96
N TYR A 54 2.22 12.18 -5.88
CA TYR A 54 2.86 11.48 -7.01
C TYR A 54 4.03 10.61 -6.52
N GLU A 55 4.71 11.08 -5.48
CA GLU A 55 5.82 10.43 -4.80
C GLU A 55 5.43 9.09 -4.17
N ALA A 56 4.13 8.87 -3.92
CA ALA A 56 3.61 7.59 -3.49
C ALA A 56 3.79 6.48 -4.55
N LEU A 57 4.07 6.84 -5.81
CA LEU A 57 4.38 5.93 -6.92
C LEU A 57 5.80 5.34 -6.84
N CYS A 58 6.14 4.72 -5.71
CA CYS A 58 7.49 4.33 -5.36
C CYS A 58 7.65 2.81 -5.17
N LEU A 59 8.28 2.13 -6.13
CA LEU A 59 8.47 0.66 -6.12
C LEU A 59 9.20 0.14 -4.87
N PRO A 60 10.32 0.76 -4.42
CA PRO A 60 10.98 0.34 -3.18
C PRO A 60 10.06 0.36 -1.95
N VAL A 61 9.17 1.36 -1.86
CA VAL A 61 8.25 1.48 -0.73
C VAL A 61 7.16 0.41 -0.79
N TYR A 62 6.63 0.12 -1.99
CA TYR A 62 5.71 -1.00 -2.16
C TYR A 62 6.33 -2.33 -1.73
N LYS A 63 7.61 -2.57 -2.05
CA LYS A 63 8.32 -3.78 -1.61
C LYS A 63 8.37 -3.84 -0.08
N GLY A 64 8.75 -2.75 0.57
CA GLY A 64 8.75 -2.64 2.03
C GLY A 64 7.38 -2.88 2.66
N ALA A 65 6.31 -2.38 2.02
CA ALA A 65 4.94 -2.64 2.44
C ALA A 65 4.59 -4.13 2.38
N LEU A 66 4.86 -4.80 1.26
CA LEU A 66 4.61 -6.23 1.11
C LEU A 66 5.43 -7.08 2.10
N ASP A 67 6.68 -6.72 2.35
CA ASP A 67 7.53 -7.40 3.32
C ASP A 67 6.97 -7.24 4.74
N THR A 68 6.46 -6.05 5.07
CA THR A 68 5.76 -5.80 6.32
C THR A 68 4.46 -6.61 6.43
N PHE A 69 3.68 -6.69 5.35
CA PHE A 69 2.43 -7.46 5.32
C PHE A 69 2.69 -8.95 5.54
N ARG A 70 3.75 -9.52 4.96
CA ARG A 70 4.18 -10.90 5.23
C ARG A 70 4.58 -11.09 6.70
N LYS A 71 5.44 -10.21 7.23
CA LYS A 71 5.87 -10.27 8.64
C LYS A 71 4.72 -10.17 9.63
N LYS A 72 3.65 -9.46 9.27
CA LYS A 72 2.43 -9.29 10.09
C LYS A 72 1.37 -10.36 9.85
N GLY A 73 1.63 -11.36 9.00
CA GLY A 73 0.68 -12.44 8.71
C GLY A 73 -0.49 -12.02 7.81
N LEU A 74 -0.47 -10.82 7.22
CA LEU A 74 -1.49 -10.37 6.26
C LEU A 74 -1.36 -11.11 4.92
N ILE A 75 -0.14 -11.50 4.56
CA ILE A 75 0.18 -12.33 3.39
C ILE A 75 0.82 -13.63 3.87
N ASN A 76 0.35 -14.77 3.38
CA ASN A 76 0.96 -16.08 3.67
C ASN A 76 2.13 -16.42 2.73
N ASP A 77 2.80 -17.54 2.99
CA ASP A 77 3.95 -18.04 2.23
C ASP A 77 3.65 -18.34 0.76
N LYS A 78 2.36 -18.46 0.40
CA LYS A 78 1.90 -18.62 -0.99
C LYS A 78 1.61 -17.29 -1.68
N ASN A 79 2.00 -16.16 -1.08
CA ASN A 79 1.72 -14.80 -1.56
C ASN A 79 0.22 -14.48 -1.68
N ARG A 80 -0.61 -15.07 -0.81
CA ARG A 80 -2.05 -14.82 -0.77
C ARG A 80 -2.43 -14.04 0.47
N LEU A 81 -3.46 -13.20 0.35
CA LEU A 81 -4.11 -12.54 1.47
C LEU A 81 -4.58 -13.61 2.47
N ALA A 82 -4.08 -13.52 3.69
CA ALA A 82 -4.35 -14.47 4.77
C ALA A 82 -5.28 -13.88 5.84
N ASP A 83 -5.20 -12.57 6.08
CA ASP A 83 -6.07 -11.86 7.02
C ASP A 83 -6.66 -10.61 6.35
N GLU A 84 -7.84 -10.79 5.78
CA GLU A 84 -8.57 -9.72 5.11
C GLU A 84 -9.09 -8.66 6.08
N GLN A 85 -9.53 -9.05 7.26
CA GLN A 85 -10.11 -8.13 8.23
C GLN A 85 -9.05 -7.18 8.77
N ALA A 86 -7.86 -7.69 9.11
CA ALA A 86 -6.74 -6.88 9.53
C ALA A 86 -6.23 -5.97 8.39
N LEU A 87 -6.22 -6.44 7.14
CA LEU A 87 -5.87 -5.60 5.99
C LEU A 87 -6.86 -4.44 5.79
N GLN A 88 -8.18 -4.72 5.89
CA GLN A 88 -9.20 -3.68 5.80
C GLN A 88 -9.13 -2.69 6.97
N LYS A 89 -8.75 -3.16 8.18
CA LYS A 89 -8.50 -2.26 9.31
C LYS A 89 -7.30 -1.35 9.02
N LEU A 90 -6.18 -1.90 8.56
CA LEU A 90 -4.99 -1.13 8.18
C LEU A 90 -5.32 -0.05 7.14
N ILE A 91 -6.08 -0.41 6.09
CA ILE A 91 -6.51 0.54 5.05
C ILE A 91 -7.27 1.72 5.68
N ARG A 92 -8.26 1.44 6.53
CA ARG A 92 -9.06 2.47 7.22
C ARG A 92 -8.22 3.34 8.16
N ASP A 93 -7.31 2.73 8.92
CA ASP A 93 -6.41 3.45 9.83
C ASP A 93 -5.51 4.42 9.05
N VAL A 94 -4.95 3.98 7.91
CA VAL A 94 -4.10 4.81 7.04
C VAL A 94 -4.90 5.93 6.37
N GLU A 95 -6.08 5.64 5.86
CA GLU A 95 -6.98 6.65 5.27
C GLU A 95 -7.35 7.73 6.30
N THR A 96 -7.73 7.30 7.51
CA THR A 96 -8.02 8.22 8.61
C THR A 96 -6.82 9.09 8.95
N PHE A 97 -5.61 8.54 8.96
CA PHE A 97 -4.40 9.33 9.21
C PHE A 97 -4.14 10.36 8.10
N LEU A 98 -4.37 10.01 6.83
CA LEU A 98 -4.11 10.89 5.68
C LEU A 98 -5.19 11.98 5.47
N GLU A 99 -6.34 11.85 6.12
CA GLU A 99 -7.44 12.81 6.08
C GLU A 99 -7.39 13.86 7.19
N ASN A 100 -6.68 13.57 8.29
CA ASN A 100 -6.46 14.49 9.41
C ASN A 100 -5.21 15.35 9.21
#